data_AF-A0A804P202-F1
#
_entry.id   AF-A0A804P202-F1
#
_cell.length_a   1.000
_cell.length_b   1.000
_cell.length_c   1.000
_cell.angle_alpha   90.00
_cell.angle_beta   90.00
_cell.angle_gamma   90.00
#
_symmetry.space_group_name_H-M   'P 1'
#
loop_
_entity.id
_entity.type
_entity.pdbx_description
1 polymer ?
#
loop_
_entity_poly.entity_id
_entity_poly.type
_entity_poly.pdbx_seq_one_letter_code
_entity_poly.pdbx_strand_id
1 'polypeptide(L)'
;GNETFDAGVALDKLRKSVELHRLGIYHDSDSNPWKLNKNWEALNRTEWSEIFQDGIEDGSQSSIWAVNRNYLVSPINGTLKYKRLGKNERGDPDTPLEKASLVLSDVSLTVTEAQYYDGIKLLEAFSRFRTRVDVSHLRPVVPVKEDRRAWWRYAVLAGLRQRKLW
;
A
#
# COMPACT_ATOMS: atom_id res chain seq x y z
N GLY A 1 -1.55 2.32 -29.28
CA GLY A 1 -1.78 0.89 -29.56
C GLY A 1 -3.07 0.52 -28.92
N ASN A 2 -4.03 0.02 -29.70
CA ASN A 2 -5.37 -0.30 -29.22
C ASN A 2 -5.34 -1.50 -28.27
N GLU A 3 -6.28 -1.52 -27.32
CA GLU A 3 -6.51 -2.68 -26.47
C GLU A 3 -6.85 -3.89 -27.36
N THR A 4 -6.18 -5.01 -27.14
CA THR A 4 -6.35 -6.22 -27.95
C THR A 4 -6.17 -7.41 -27.06
N PHE A 5 -7.02 -8.40 -27.29
CA PHE A 5 -6.92 -9.70 -26.64
C PHE A 5 -5.85 -10.52 -27.36
N ASP A 6 -4.71 -10.74 -26.71
CA ASP A 6 -3.65 -11.63 -27.20
C ASP A 6 -3.51 -12.80 -26.21
N ALA A 7 -3.92 -13.99 -26.64
CA ALA A 7 -3.99 -15.19 -25.81
C ALA A 7 -3.00 -16.28 -26.24
N GLY A 8 -2.27 -16.11 -27.34
CA GLY A 8 -1.55 -17.22 -27.99
C GLY A 8 -0.19 -17.56 -27.38
N VAL A 9 0.56 -16.55 -26.92
CA VAL A 9 1.96 -16.70 -26.42
C VAL A 9 2.20 -15.81 -25.18
N ALA A 10 1.12 -15.26 -24.59
CA ALA A 10 1.15 -14.04 -23.79
C ALA A 10 1.31 -14.22 -22.28
N LEU A 11 1.33 -15.44 -21.71
CA LEU A 11 1.54 -15.57 -20.25
C LEU A 11 2.92 -15.07 -19.80
N ASP A 12 3.91 -15.15 -20.68
CA ASP A 12 5.28 -14.76 -20.37
C ASP A 12 5.46 -13.22 -20.45
N LYS A 13 4.75 -12.56 -21.38
CA LYS A 13 4.81 -11.12 -21.61
C LYS A 13 3.58 -10.43 -21.03
N LEU A 14 3.76 -9.51 -20.09
CA LEU A 14 2.64 -8.77 -19.51
C LEU A 14 2.59 -7.36 -20.06
N ARG A 15 1.45 -6.93 -20.60
CA ARG A 15 1.18 -5.53 -20.93
C ARG A 15 -0.13 -5.14 -20.27
N LYS A 16 -0.11 -4.14 -19.40
CA LYS A 16 -1.29 -3.61 -18.71
C LYS A 16 -1.33 -2.11 -18.86
N SER A 17 -2.51 -1.57 -19.14
CA SER A 17 -2.80 -0.14 -19.02
C SER A 17 -3.82 0.01 -17.90
N VAL A 18 -3.61 0.99 -17.04
CA VAL A 18 -4.48 1.31 -15.91
C VAL A 18 -4.74 2.80 -15.96
N GLU A 19 -6.00 3.19 -15.87
CA GLU A 19 -6.38 4.58 -15.64
C GLU A 19 -6.69 4.77 -14.16
N LEU A 20 -6.09 5.80 -13.59
CA LEU A 20 -6.32 6.25 -12.22
C LEU A 20 -7.29 7.42 -12.29
N HIS A 21 -8.40 7.29 -11.57
CA HIS A 21 -9.40 8.33 -11.41
C HIS A 21 -9.46 8.70 -9.93
N ARG A 22 -9.20 9.98 -9.61
CA ARG A 22 -9.27 10.59 -8.28
C ARG A 22 -8.46 9.86 -7.19
N LEU A 23 -7.24 9.43 -7.50
CA LEU A 23 -6.34 8.86 -6.49
C LEU A 23 -5.95 9.97 -5.49
N GLY A 24 -6.41 9.86 -4.24
CA GLY A 24 -6.04 10.76 -3.16
C GLY A 24 -5.37 10.01 -2.02
N ILE A 25 -4.45 10.68 -1.31
CA ILE A 25 -3.85 10.17 -0.09
C ILE A 25 -4.01 11.24 0.98
N TYR A 26 -4.66 10.90 2.09
CA TYR A 26 -4.82 11.78 3.24
C TYR A 26 -4.20 11.17 4.49
N HIS A 27 -3.75 12.03 5.40
CA HIS A 27 -3.24 11.64 6.71
C HIS A 27 -3.73 12.63 7.76
N ASP A 28 -4.63 12.19 8.61
CA ASP A 28 -5.27 13.05 9.61
C ASP A 28 -4.55 12.90 10.96
N SER A 29 -3.46 13.65 11.13
CA SER A 29 -2.71 13.73 12.39
C SER A 29 -3.61 14.17 13.55
N ASP A 30 -3.43 13.55 14.71
CA ASP A 30 -4.19 13.82 15.95
C ASP A 30 -5.72 13.71 15.80
N SER A 31 -6.20 13.00 14.79
CA SER A 31 -7.63 12.74 14.59
C SER A 31 -8.12 11.60 15.49
N ASN A 32 -9.38 11.71 15.92
CA ASN A 32 -10.03 10.63 16.64
C ASN A 32 -10.40 9.50 15.67
N PRO A 33 -10.12 8.23 16.01
CA PRO A 33 -10.57 7.12 15.20
C PRO A 33 -12.10 7.10 15.14
N TRP A 34 -12.64 6.62 14.02
CA TRP A 34 -14.08 6.47 13.85
C TRP A 34 -14.69 5.62 14.97
N LYS A 35 -15.70 6.16 15.64
CA LYS A 35 -16.44 5.46 16.69
C LYS A 35 -17.78 5.00 16.13
N LEU A 36 -17.84 3.73 15.77
CA LEU A 36 -19.06 3.08 15.31
C LEU A 36 -19.79 2.45 16.49
N ASN A 37 -21.12 2.58 16.53
CA ASN A 37 -21.97 1.93 17.53
C ASN A 37 -22.10 0.41 17.31
N LYS A 38 -21.58 -0.09 16.19
CA LYS A 38 -21.65 -1.49 15.75
C LYS A 38 -20.27 -1.97 15.30
N ASN A 39 -20.08 -3.28 15.31
CA ASN A 39 -18.94 -3.91 14.65
C ASN A 39 -19.04 -3.73 13.13
N TRP A 40 -17.89 -3.67 12.45
CA TRP A 40 -17.80 -3.48 11.00
C TRP A 40 -18.61 -4.52 10.21
N GLU A 41 -18.64 -5.76 10.67
CA GLU A 41 -19.33 -6.88 10.01
C GLU A 41 -20.87 -6.77 10.11
N ALA A 42 -21.38 -5.96 11.05
CA ALA A 42 -22.81 -5.79 11.29
C ALA A 42 -23.39 -4.53 10.61
N LEU A 43 -22.56 -3.75 9.90
CA LEU A 43 -23.00 -2.58 9.16
C LEU A 43 -23.78 -2.98 7.92
N ASN A 44 -24.91 -2.31 7.68
CA ASN A 44 -25.68 -2.47 6.45
C ASN A 44 -25.08 -1.64 5.30
N ARG A 45 -25.56 -1.87 4.07
CA ARG A 45 -25.03 -1.19 2.87
C ARG A 45 -25.11 0.34 2.98
N THR A 46 -26.19 0.88 3.53
CA THR A 46 -26.37 2.33 3.65
C THR A 46 -25.39 2.93 4.65
N GLU A 47 -25.15 2.27 5.78
CA GLU A 47 -24.15 2.67 6.77
C GLU A 47 -22.72 2.63 6.19
N TRP A 48 -22.41 1.61 5.39
CA TRP A 48 -21.15 1.56 4.63
C TRP A 48 -21.03 2.73 3.65
N SER A 49 -22.08 3.00 2.87
CA SER A 49 -22.11 4.13 1.93
C SER A 49 -21.89 5.46 2.67
N GLU A 50 -22.55 5.70 3.79
CA GLU A 50 -22.42 6.94 4.55
C GLU A 50 -20.98 7.24 4.99
N ILE A 51 -20.19 6.21 5.32
CA ILE A 51 -18.80 6.36 5.76
C ILE A 51 -17.84 6.60 4.58
N PHE A 52 -18.05 5.91 3.45
CA PHE A 52 -17.05 5.84 2.37
C PHE A 52 -17.40 6.62 1.10
N GLN A 53 -18.67 6.96 0.87
CA GLN A 53 -19.16 7.55 -0.39
C GLN A 53 -18.52 8.91 -0.70
N ASP A 54 -18.25 9.73 0.31
CA ASP A 54 -17.58 11.03 0.14
C ASP A 54 -16.18 10.94 -0.48
N GLY A 55 -15.50 9.80 -0.30
CA GLY A 55 -14.21 9.55 -0.94
C GLY A 55 -14.32 9.15 -2.42
N ILE A 56 -15.53 8.83 -2.89
CA ILE A 56 -15.79 8.22 -4.20
C ILE A 56 -16.50 9.21 -5.12
N GLU A 57 -17.48 9.95 -4.63
CA GLU A 57 -18.28 10.89 -5.42
C GLU A 57 -17.71 12.32 -5.35
N ASP A 58 -17.93 13.11 -6.41
CA ASP A 58 -17.70 14.56 -6.40
C ASP A 58 -18.99 15.22 -5.87
N GLY A 59 -19.21 15.12 -4.56
CA GLY A 59 -20.36 15.73 -3.86
C GLY A 59 -19.94 16.98 -3.08
N SER A 60 -20.80 18.00 -3.04
CA SER A 60 -20.50 19.28 -2.37
C SER A 60 -20.65 19.26 -0.85
N GLN A 61 -21.27 18.21 -0.29
CA GLN A 61 -21.46 18.08 1.15
C GLN A 61 -20.64 16.92 1.67
N SER A 62 -19.55 17.24 2.37
CA SER A 62 -18.81 16.27 3.16
C SER A 62 -19.70 15.79 4.31
N SER A 63 -19.90 14.49 4.41
CA SER A 63 -20.43 13.87 5.61
C SER A 63 -19.51 14.14 6.80
N ILE A 64 -20.07 13.92 7.98
CA ILE A 64 -19.36 13.98 9.26
C ILE A 64 -18.08 13.12 9.26
N TRP A 65 -18.03 12.06 8.43
CA TRP A 65 -16.90 11.12 8.32
C TRP A 65 -15.75 11.62 7.43
N ALA A 66 -16.00 12.61 6.57
CA ALA A 66 -15.01 13.20 5.67
C ALA A 66 -14.59 14.63 6.06
N VAL A 67 -15.11 15.15 7.17
CA VAL A 67 -14.69 16.46 7.70
C VAL A 67 -13.20 16.42 8.09
N ASN A 68 -12.47 17.49 7.74
CA ASN A 68 -11.06 17.70 8.09
C ASN A 68 -10.04 16.69 7.52
N ARG A 69 -10.32 16.09 6.36
CA ARG A 69 -9.30 15.30 5.67
C ARG A 69 -8.15 16.19 5.20
N ASN A 70 -6.96 15.92 5.72
CA ASN A 70 -5.74 16.59 5.31
C ASN A 70 -5.02 15.78 4.23
N TYR A 71 -5.22 16.18 2.98
CA TYR A 71 -4.61 15.51 1.84
C TYR A 71 -3.11 15.77 1.75
N LEU A 72 -2.33 14.69 1.73
CA LEU A 72 -0.92 14.68 1.32
C LEU A 72 -0.81 14.80 -0.19
N VAL A 73 -1.67 14.06 -0.89
CA VAL A 73 -1.85 14.10 -2.35
C VAL A 73 -3.34 14.36 -2.56
N SER A 74 -3.67 15.54 -3.10
CA SER A 74 -5.06 15.81 -3.48
C SER A 74 -5.48 14.86 -4.61
N PRO A 75 -6.78 14.58 -4.81
CA PRO A 75 -7.23 13.65 -5.84
C PRO A 75 -6.62 13.93 -7.22
N ILE A 76 -5.81 13.01 -7.72
CA ILE A 76 -5.13 13.09 -9.03
C ILE A 76 -5.66 12.03 -10.00
N ASN A 77 -5.67 12.39 -11.28
CA ASN A 77 -5.96 11.47 -12.37
C ASN A 77 -4.66 11.06 -13.06
N GLY A 78 -4.67 9.95 -13.79
CA GLY A 78 -3.50 9.56 -14.56
C GLY A 78 -3.64 8.25 -15.32
N THR A 79 -2.62 7.92 -16.09
CA THR A 79 -2.52 6.66 -16.82
C THR A 79 -1.19 5.97 -16.51
N LEU A 80 -1.27 4.72 -16.04
CA LEU A 80 -0.13 3.84 -15.83
C LEU A 80 -0.09 2.78 -16.92
N LYS A 81 1.01 2.70 -17.65
CA LYS A 81 1.31 1.63 -18.59
C LYS A 81 2.43 0.78 -18.04
N TYR A 82 2.17 -0.51 -17.84
CA TYR A 82 3.13 -1.49 -17.36
C TYR A 82 3.42 -2.51 -18.45
N LYS A 83 4.70 -2.78 -18.68
CA LYS A 83 5.20 -3.80 -19.61
C LYS A 83 6.24 -4.66 -18.90
N ARG A 84 6.04 -5.97 -18.90
CA ARG A 84 7.01 -6.98 -18.49
C ARG A 84 7.39 -7.84 -19.69
N LEU A 85 8.68 -8.01 -19.90
CA LEU A 85 9.21 -8.89 -20.94
C LEU A 85 9.05 -10.36 -20.55
N GLY A 86 8.79 -11.19 -21.56
CA GLY A 86 8.82 -12.64 -21.43
C GLY A 86 10.25 -13.15 -21.33
N LYS A 87 10.43 -14.34 -20.77
CA LYS A 87 11.72 -15.04 -20.63
C LYS A 87 12.51 -15.07 -21.94
N ASN A 88 11.84 -15.24 -23.09
CA ASN A 88 12.49 -15.30 -24.40
C ASN A 88 12.99 -13.95 -24.95
N GLU A 89 12.57 -12.82 -24.37
CA GLU A 89 12.99 -11.46 -24.78
C GLU A 89 14.06 -10.88 -23.86
N ARG A 90 14.56 -11.63 -22.87
CA ARG A 90 15.56 -11.16 -21.88
C ARG A 90 17.00 -11.12 -22.41
N GLY A 91 17.20 -11.43 -23.70
CA GLY A 91 18.53 -11.62 -24.27
C GLY A 91 19.35 -10.33 -24.43
N ASP A 92 18.69 -9.18 -24.45
CA ASP A 92 19.35 -7.88 -24.55
C ASP A 92 19.53 -7.25 -23.16
N PRO A 93 20.78 -7.10 -22.65
CA PRO A 93 21.04 -6.48 -21.35
C PRO A 93 20.68 -4.99 -21.30
N ASP A 94 20.56 -4.30 -22.44
CA ASP A 94 20.17 -2.88 -22.49
C ASP A 94 18.65 -2.69 -22.38
N THR A 95 17.85 -3.76 -22.54
CA THR A 95 16.40 -3.66 -22.45
C THR A 95 15.91 -4.01 -21.03
N PRO A 96 15.21 -3.11 -20.33
CA PRO A 96 14.71 -3.38 -18.98
C PRO A 96 13.64 -4.49 -18.98
N LEU A 97 13.79 -5.43 -18.04
CA LEU A 97 12.85 -6.54 -17.83
C LEU A 97 11.42 -6.07 -17.57
N GLU A 98 11.29 -5.00 -16.79
CA GLU A 98 10.03 -4.38 -16.42
C GLU A 98 10.11 -2.88 -16.67
N LYS A 99 9.11 -2.35 -17.37
CA LYS A 99 8.97 -0.93 -17.67
C LYS A 99 7.60 -0.46 -17.23
N ALA A 100 7.57 0.53 -16.35
CA ALA A 100 6.38 1.26 -15.98
C ALA A 100 6.46 2.69 -16.54
N SER A 101 5.37 3.22 -17.04
CA SER A 101 5.25 4.60 -17.52
C SER A 101 3.98 5.19 -16.93
N LEU A 102 4.15 6.13 -16.02
CA LEU A 102 3.06 6.81 -15.32
C LEU A 102 2.97 8.24 -15.84
N VAL A 103 1.79 8.63 -16.30
CA VAL A 103 1.46 10.01 -16.67
C VAL A 103 0.38 10.47 -15.72
N LEU A 104 0.69 11.44 -14.86
CA LEU A 104 -0.26 12.05 -13.95
C LEU A 104 -0.75 13.36 -14.55
N SER A 105 -2.01 13.72 -14.27
CA SER A 105 -2.53 15.08 -14.48
C SER A 105 -1.94 16.04 -13.44
N ASP A 106 -2.53 17.22 -13.26
CA ASP A 106 -2.12 18.17 -12.22
C ASP A 106 -1.96 17.49 -10.85
N VAL A 107 -0.77 17.63 -10.26
CA VAL A 107 -0.42 17.07 -8.96
C VAL A 107 -0.25 18.20 -7.95
N SER A 108 -0.98 18.14 -6.85
CA SER A 108 -0.76 19.01 -5.69
C SER A 108 -0.36 18.18 -4.47
N LEU A 109 0.76 18.58 -3.87
CA LEU A 109 1.31 17.97 -2.67
C LEU A 109 1.32 19.00 -1.55
N THR A 110 0.75 18.63 -0.41
CA THR A 110 0.69 19.48 0.78
C THR A 110 1.02 18.65 1.99
N VAL A 111 1.97 19.11 2.80
CA VAL A 111 2.38 18.41 4.03
C VAL A 111 2.37 19.40 5.16
N THR A 112 1.59 19.13 6.19
CA THR A 112 1.60 19.91 7.43
C THR A 112 2.75 19.46 8.33
N GLU A 113 3.13 20.30 9.29
CA GLU A 113 4.19 19.96 10.25
C GLU A 113 3.87 18.70 11.06
N ALA A 114 2.62 18.56 11.53
CA ALA A 114 2.18 17.36 12.24
C ALA A 114 2.28 16.09 11.36
N GLN A 115 1.85 16.19 10.10
CA GLN A 115 1.98 15.09 9.13
C GLN A 115 3.43 14.70 8.87
N TYR A 116 4.34 15.68 8.83
CA TYR A 116 5.76 15.42 8.64
C TYR A 116 6.35 14.59 9.80
N TYR A 117 6.07 14.99 11.04
CA TYR A 117 6.53 14.24 12.22
C TYR A 117 5.93 12.83 12.29
N ASP A 118 4.66 12.68 11.97
CA ASP A 118 4.00 11.37 11.90
C ASP A 118 4.59 10.51 10.79
N GLY A 119 4.89 11.11 9.63
CA GLY A 119 5.53 10.46 8.50
C GLY A 119 6.87 9.82 8.87
N ILE A 120 7.70 10.50 9.66
CA ILE A 120 8.97 9.96 10.15
C ILE A 120 8.73 8.72 11.04
N LYS A 121 7.81 8.81 12.01
CA LYS A 121 7.46 7.67 12.89
C LYS A 121 6.91 6.49 12.08
N LEU A 122 6.09 6.77 11.07
CA LEU A 122 5.51 5.78 10.18
C LEU A 122 6.61 5.09 9.35
N LEU A 123 7.58 5.83 8.82
CA LEU A 123 8.75 5.26 8.12
C LEU A 123 9.58 4.34 9.02
N GLU A 124 9.79 4.70 10.29
CA GLU A 124 10.44 3.81 11.26
C GLU A 124 9.64 2.52 11.48
N ALA A 125 8.31 2.62 11.58
CA ALA A 125 7.43 1.46 11.73
C ALA A 125 7.51 0.55 10.49
N PHE A 126 7.50 1.11 9.28
CA PHE A 126 7.68 0.36 8.04
C PHE A 126 9.05 -0.34 7.97
N SER A 127 10.12 0.33 8.39
CA SER A 127 11.46 -0.27 8.47
C SER A 127 11.50 -1.45 9.46
N ARG A 128 10.91 -1.29 10.65
CA ARG A 128 10.76 -2.38 11.63
C ARG A 128 9.90 -3.52 11.11
N PHE A 129 8.84 -3.23 10.37
CA PHE A 129 7.99 -4.25 9.77
C PHE A 129 8.78 -5.05 8.72
N ARG A 130 9.45 -4.38 7.78
CA ARG A 130 10.25 -5.02 6.73
C ARG A 130 11.34 -5.93 7.28
N THR A 131 12.06 -5.49 8.31
CA THR A 131 13.08 -6.31 8.98
C THR A 131 12.51 -7.53 9.73
N ARG A 132 11.24 -7.46 10.18
CA ARG A 132 10.55 -8.57 10.85
C ARG A 132 9.91 -9.55 9.89
N VAL A 133 9.42 -9.10 8.73
CA VAL A 133 8.78 -9.97 7.73
C VAL A 133 9.72 -11.11 7.31
N ASP A 134 11.00 -10.80 7.08
CA ASP A 134 12.01 -11.78 6.66
C ASP A 134 12.21 -12.92 7.66
N VAL A 135 11.95 -12.69 8.95
CA VAL A 135 12.14 -13.66 10.04
C VAL A 135 10.83 -14.09 10.69
N SER A 136 9.69 -13.58 10.22
CA SER A 136 8.37 -13.76 10.84
C SER A 136 7.97 -15.24 10.97
N HIS A 137 8.32 -16.06 9.98
CA HIS A 137 8.07 -17.50 9.96
C HIS A 137 8.83 -18.29 11.02
N LEU A 138 9.88 -17.71 11.61
CA LEU A 138 10.65 -18.32 12.71
C LEU A 138 10.07 -17.99 14.09
N ARG A 139 9.07 -17.10 14.14
CA ARG A 139 8.51 -16.61 15.40
C ARG A 139 7.73 -17.73 16.11
N PRO A 140 7.99 -17.99 17.40
CA PRO A 140 7.19 -18.93 18.17
C PRO A 140 5.74 -18.47 18.29
N VAL A 141 4.81 -19.41 18.19
CA VAL A 141 3.36 -19.15 18.35
C VAL A 141 3.00 -18.94 19.83
N VAL A 142 3.87 -19.36 20.75
CA VAL A 142 3.66 -19.30 22.21
C VAL A 142 4.09 -17.96 22.81
N PRO A 143 3.40 -17.48 23.87
CA PRO A 143 3.83 -16.30 24.62
C PRO A 143 5.23 -16.47 25.23
N VAL A 144 5.96 -15.36 25.37
CA VAL A 144 7.31 -15.34 25.98
C VAL A 144 7.35 -15.96 27.38
N LYS A 145 6.26 -15.85 28.14
CA LYS A 145 6.16 -16.38 29.50
C LYS A 145 6.12 -17.92 29.54
N GLU A 146 5.62 -18.56 28.49
CA GLU A 146 5.40 -20.00 28.43
C GLU A 146 6.67 -20.75 28.00
N ASP A 147 7.31 -20.30 26.91
CA ASP A 147 8.59 -20.87 26.46
C ASP A 147 9.62 -19.79 26.14
N ARG A 148 10.40 -19.40 27.16
CA ARG A 148 11.50 -18.44 27.01
C ARG A 148 12.58 -18.96 26.07
N ARG A 149 12.82 -20.28 26.01
CA ARG A 149 13.91 -20.87 25.21
C ARG A 149 13.59 -20.78 23.72
N ALA A 150 12.34 -21.01 23.32
CA ALA A 150 11.90 -20.82 21.93
C ALA A 150 12.14 -19.38 21.46
N TRP A 151 11.87 -18.39 22.30
CA TRP A 151 12.11 -16.98 21.98
C TRP A 151 13.60 -16.63 21.85
N TRP A 152 14.46 -17.23 22.68
CA TRP A 152 15.92 -17.10 22.51
C TRP A 152 16.42 -17.74 21.20
N ARG A 153 15.92 -18.94 20.85
CA ARG A 153 16.24 -19.57 19.56
C ARG A 153 15.82 -18.70 18.39
N TYR A 154 14.62 -18.14 18.44
CA TYR A 154 14.15 -17.17 17.45
C TYR A 154 15.06 -15.94 17.37
N ALA A 155 15.44 -15.34 18.50
CA ALA A 155 16.33 -14.18 18.52
C ALA A 155 17.69 -14.48 17.87
N VAL A 156 18.27 -15.65 18.15
CA VAL A 156 19.53 -16.10 17.53
C VAL A 156 19.37 -16.30 16.04
N LEU A 157 18.34 -17.05 15.60
CA LEU A 157 18.10 -17.32 14.18
C LEU A 157 17.80 -16.04 13.39
N ALA A 158 16.99 -15.14 13.96
CA ALA A 158 16.68 -13.85 13.36
C ALA A 158 17.94 -12.98 13.22
N GLY A 159 18.79 -12.94 14.25
CA GLY A 159 20.05 -12.19 14.20
C GLY A 159 21.06 -12.74 13.20
N LEU A 160 21.17 -14.06 13.07
CA LEU A 160 22.03 -14.71 12.08
C LEU A 160 21.58 -14.38 10.64
N ARG A 161 20.27 -14.44 10.38
CA ARG A 161 19.70 -14.16 9.06
C ARG A 161 19.83 -12.69 8.68
N GLN A 162 19.64 -11.76 9.62
CA GLN A 162 19.85 -10.32 9.36
C GLN A 162 21.29 -9.98 8.97
N ARG A 163 22.28 -10.70 9.50
CA ARG A 163 23.69 -10.53 9.12
C ARG A 163 24.07 -11.22 7.81
N LYS A 164 23.11 -11.84 7.10
CA LYS A 164 23.34 -12.69 5.91
C LYS A 164 24.40 -13.78 6.15
N LEU A 165 24.52 -14.26 7.39
CA LEU A 165 25.44 -15.34 7.71
C LEU A 165 24.86 -16.72 7.36
N TRP A 166 23.56 -16.77 7.03
CA TRP A 166 22.77 -17.93 6.60
C TRP A 166 21.67 -17.45 5.65
#